data_AF-A0A5C8VG34-F1
#
_entry.id   AF-A0A5C8VG34-F1
#
_cell.length_a   1.000
_cell.length_b   1.000
_cell.length_c   1.000
_cell.angle_alpha   90.00
_cell.angle_beta   90.00
_cell.angle_gamma   90.00
#
_symmetry.space_group_name_H-M   'P 1'
#
loop_
_entity.id
_entity.type
_entity.pdbx_description
1 polymer ?
#
loop_
_entity_poly.entity_id
_entity_poly.type
_entity_poly.pdbx_seq_one_letter_code
_entity_poly.pdbx_strand_id
1 'polypeptide(L)' 'MDTFVTAMLSRSNEILHDPLFQAGRQVAEAEERREQQIRVLSALAQGSPARIYAEHVLSEIERTIALSRMNQELIESLLA' A
#
# COMPACT_ATOMS: atom_id res chain seq x y z
N MET A 1 6.11 -8.03 -37.06
CA MET A 1 5.81 -7.50 -35.72
C MET A 1 6.74 -6.33 -35.49
N ASP A 2 6.15 -5.18 -35.17
CA ASP A 2 6.80 -3.87 -35.22
C ASP A 2 7.77 -3.67 -34.06
N THR A 3 9.02 -3.30 -34.35
CA THR A 3 10.10 -3.12 -33.36
C THR A 3 9.74 -2.11 -32.27
N PHE A 4 8.86 -1.16 -32.61
CA PHE A 4 8.30 -0.16 -31.71
C PHE A 4 7.38 -0.78 -30.64
N VAL A 5 6.54 -1.75 -31.04
CA VAL A 5 5.64 -2.47 -30.11
C VAL A 5 6.46 -3.36 -29.17
N THR A 6 7.51 -4.01 -29.67
CA THR A 6 8.43 -4.79 -28.85
C THR A 6 9.18 -3.92 -27.83
N ALA A 7 9.66 -2.74 -28.22
CA ALA A 7 10.35 -1.82 -27.31
C ALA A 7 9.39 -1.24 -26.24
N MET A 8 8.15 -0.90 -26.61
CA MET A 8 7.11 -0.48 -25.65
C MET A 8 6.81 -1.58 -24.63
N LEU A 9 6.63 -2.82 -25.07
CA LEU A 9 6.35 -3.95 -24.19
C LEU A 9 7.53 -4.28 -23.27
N SER A 10 8.77 -4.23 -23.77
CA SER A 10 9.97 -4.40 -22.96
C SER A 10 10.10 -3.31 -21.89
N ARG A 11 9.84 -2.05 -22.24
CA ARG A 11 9.89 -0.93 -21.29
C ARG A 11 8.78 -0.99 -20.25
N SER A 12 7.57 -1.39 -20.65
CA SER A 12 6.48 -1.67 -19.71
C SER A 12 6.81 -2.85 -18.78
N ASN A 13 7.51 -3.87 -19.27
CA ASN A 13 7.95 -5.00 -18.47
C ASN A 13 9.05 -4.59 -17.47
N GLU A 14 9.98 -3.72 -17.85
CA GLU A 14 10.99 -3.16 -16.95
C GLU A 14 10.36 -2.31 -15.83
N ILE A 15 9.39 -1.46 -16.13
CA ILE A 15 8.66 -0.67 -15.13
C ILE A 15 7.85 -1.57 -14.18
N LEU A 16 7.24 -2.64 -14.71
CA LEU A 16 6.55 -3.64 -13.89
C LEU A 16 7.49 -4.45 -13.00
N HIS A 17 8.79 -4.47 -13.25
CA HIS A 17 9.78 -5.15 -12.41
C HIS A 17 10.66 -4.20 -11.62
N ASP A 18 10.44 -2.88 -11.73
CA ASP A 18 11.10 -1.88 -10.91
C ASP A 18 10.68 -2.09 -9.44
N PRO A 19 11.64 -2.43 -8.54
CA PRO A 19 11.36 -2.65 -7.13
C PRO A 19 10.69 -1.45 -6.44
N LEU A 20 10.96 -0.21 -6.87
CA LEU A 20 10.28 0.97 -6.31
C LEU A 20 8.84 1.07 -6.78
N PHE A 21 8.61 0.85 -8.08
CA PHE A 21 7.26 0.86 -8.62
C PHE A 21 6.40 -0.20 -7.94
N GLN A 22 6.95 -1.38 -7.71
CA GLN A 22 6.29 -2.45 -6.97
C GLN A 22 6.06 -2.10 -5.49
N ALA A 23 7.05 -1.50 -4.82
CA ALA A 23 6.90 -1.03 -3.45
C ALA A 23 5.77 0.00 -3.34
N GLY A 24 5.72 1.00 -4.22
CA GLY A 24 4.65 2.00 -4.27
C GLY A 24 3.26 1.37 -4.48
N ARG A 25 3.15 0.37 -5.37
CA ARG A 25 1.89 -0.39 -5.54
C ARG A 25 1.49 -1.14 -4.27
N GLN A 26 2.43 -1.80 -3.60
CA GLN A 26 2.16 -2.53 -2.37
C GLN A 26 1.69 -1.61 -1.23
N VAL A 27 2.24 -0.39 -1.15
CA VAL A 27 1.77 0.64 -0.21
C VAL A 27 0.33 1.06 -0.55
N ALA A 28 0.03 1.36 -1.81
CA ALA A 28 -1.33 1.72 -2.23
C ALA A 28 -2.35 0.60 -1.94
N GLU A 29 -2.00 -0.65 -2.22
CA GLU A 29 -2.85 -1.82 -1.91
C GLU A 29 -3.03 -2.03 -0.39
N ALA A 30 -2.04 -1.68 0.43
CA ALA A 30 -2.17 -1.71 1.88
C ALA A 30 -3.11 -0.61 2.40
N GLU A 31 -3.10 0.57 1.78
CA GLU A 31 -4.01 1.68 2.10
C GLU A 31 -5.46 1.36 1.77
N GLU A 32 -5.72 0.76 0.62
CA GLU A 32 -7.06 0.30 0.25
C GLU A 32 -7.59 -0.73 1.25
N ARG A 33 -6.76 -1.73 1.60
CA ARG A 33 -7.11 -2.74 2.61
C ARG A 33 -7.40 -2.10 3.99
N ARG A 34 -6.64 -1.07 4.39
CA ARG A 34 -6.94 -0.32 5.63
C ARG A 34 -8.33 0.30 5.58
N GLU A 35 -8.67 0.99 4.50
CA GLU A 35 -9.95 1.69 4.42
C GLU A 35 -11.13 0.71 4.54
N GLN A 36 -10.98 -0.49 3.96
CA GLN A 36 -11.97 -1.55 4.11
C GLN A 36 -12.01 -2.11 5.54
N GLN A 37 -10.86 -2.30 6.19
CA GLN A 37 -10.79 -2.74 7.59
C GLN A 37 -11.41 -1.72 8.54
N ILE A 38 -11.18 -0.41 8.34
CA ILE A 38 -11.83 0.67 9.09
C ILE A 38 -13.35 0.54 9.02
N ARG A 39 -13.89 0.37 7.82
CA ARG A 39 -15.35 0.24 7.60
C ARG A 39 -15.94 -0.96 8.34
N VAL A 40 -15.26 -2.11 8.34
CA VAL A 40 -15.71 -3.31 9.05
C VAL A 40 -15.64 -3.10 10.57
N LEU A 41 -14.54 -2.56 11.07
CA LEU A 41 -14.31 -2.34 12.50
C LEU A 41 -15.26 -1.30 13.10
N SER A 42 -15.53 -0.23 12.37
CA SER A 42 -16.50 0.80 12.79
C SER A 42 -17.94 0.26 12.82
N ALA A 43 -18.30 -0.67 11.92
CA ALA A 43 -19.60 -1.35 11.98
C ALA A 43 -19.73 -2.31 13.18
N LEU A 44 -18.63 -2.93 13.62
CA LEU A 44 -18.59 -3.86 14.76
C LEU A 44 -18.55 -3.14 16.13
N ALA A 45 -18.23 -1.85 16.15
CA ALA A 45 -17.97 -1.08 17.37
C ALA A 45 -19.23 -0.68 18.18
N GLN A 46 -20.43 -1.16 17.84
CA GLN A 46 -21.65 -0.87 18.61
C GLN A 46 -21.70 -1.64 19.95
N GLY A 47 -20.90 -1.20 20.93
CA GLY A 47 -21.11 -1.45 22.36
C GLY A 47 -20.46 -2.69 22.97
N SER A 48 -19.64 -3.44 22.22
CA SER A 48 -18.98 -4.68 22.69
C SER A 48 -17.49 -4.44 23.01
N PRO A 49 -16.85 -5.24 23.90
CA PRO A 49 -15.39 -5.32 24.05
C PRO A 49 -14.63 -5.47 22.72
N ALA A 50 -15.29 -6.00 21.68
CA ALA A 50 -14.80 -6.02 20.31
C ALA A 50 -14.40 -4.63 19.79
N ARG A 51 -15.01 -3.54 20.29
CA ARG A 51 -14.64 -2.16 19.95
C ARG A 51 -13.20 -1.82 20.34
N ILE A 52 -12.77 -2.19 21.55
CA ILE A 52 -11.41 -1.86 22.02
C ILE A 52 -10.37 -2.62 21.19
N TYR A 53 -10.63 -3.90 20.90
CA TYR A 53 -9.76 -4.67 20.01
C TYR A 53 -9.77 -4.14 18.58
N ALA A 54 -10.91 -3.68 18.11
CA ALA A 54 -11.04 -3.06 16.80
C ALA A 54 -10.27 -1.73 16.69
N GLU A 55 -10.38 -0.85 17.70
CA GLU A 55 -9.62 0.39 17.78
C GLU A 55 -8.10 0.11 17.85
N HIS A 56 -7.69 -0.94 18.59
CA HIS A 56 -6.29 -1.35 18.65
C HIS A 56 -5.77 -1.87 17.30
N VAL A 57 -6.51 -2.75 16.63
CA VAL A 57 -6.17 -3.23 15.29
C VAL A 57 -6.06 -2.07 14.31
N LEU A 58 -6.99 -1.11 14.38
CA LEU A 58 -6.95 0.07 13.53
C LEU A 58 -5.67 0.90 13.76
N SER A 59 -5.31 1.16 15.02
CA SER A 59 -4.08 1.89 15.37
C SER A 59 -2.83 1.21 14.79
N GLU A 60 -2.75 -0.13 14.86
CA GLU A 60 -1.62 -0.88 14.31
C GLU A 60 -1.56 -0.82 12.77
N ILE A 61 -2.71 -0.83 12.10
CA ILE A 61 -2.78 -0.66 10.65
C ILE A 61 -2.29 0.75 10.27
N GLU A 62 -2.76 1.79 10.96
CA GLU A 62 -2.33 3.17 10.72
C GLU A 62 -0.83 3.35 10.91
N ARG A 63 -0.28 2.77 11.99
CA ARG A 63 1.16 2.76 12.25
C ARG A 63 1.94 2.10 11.13
N THR A 64 1.48 0.96 10.65
CA THR A 64 2.16 0.20 9.59
C THR A 64 2.21 1.02 8.29
N ILE A 65 1.12 1.67 7.93
CA ILE A 65 1.06 2.51 6.72
C ILE A 65 1.97 3.73 6.84
N ALA A 66 1.98 4.39 7.99
CA ALA A 66 2.87 5.53 8.21
C ALA A 66 4.35 5.13 8.02
N LEU A 67 4.75 3.97 8.54
CA LEU A 67 6.10 3.43 8.35
C LEU A 67 6.39 3.09 6.88
N SER A 68 5.43 2.48 6.18
CA SER A 68 5.56 2.17 4.75
C SER A 68 5.75 3.42 3.90
N ARG A 69 4.99 4.50 4.17
CA ARG A 69 5.15 5.80 3.49
C ARG A 69 6.50 6.42 3.76
N MET A 70 6.93 6.47 5.04
CA MET A 70 8.26 6.97 5.39
C MET A 70 9.38 6.20 4.67
N ASN A 71 9.26 4.87 4.60
CA ASN A 71 10.24 4.05 3.89
C ASN A 71 10.24 4.37 2.38
N GLN A 72 9.07 4.55 1.78
CA GLN A 72 8.97 4.93 0.37
C GLN A 72 9.63 6.29 0.11
N GLU A 73 9.28 7.32 0.88
CA GLU A 73 9.87 8.67 0.77
C GLU A 73 11.39 8.64 0.94
N LEU A 74 11.89 7.83 1.88
CA LEU A 74 13.32 7.69 2.12
C LEU A 74 14.03 7.02 0.93
N ILE A 75 13.47 5.95 0.35
CA ILE A 75 14.04 5.29 -0.82
C ILE A 75 14.02 6.25 -2.02
N GLU A 76 12.92 6.96 -2.26
CA GLU A 76 12.82 7.98 -3.31
C GLU A 76 13.89 9.07 -3.15
N SER A 77 14.12 9.55 -1.92
CA SER A 77 15.15 10.56 -1.63
C SER A 77 16.58 10.08 -1.86
N LEU A 78 16.86 8.79 -1.67
CA LEU A 78 18.19 8.20 -1.85
C LEU A 78 18.54 7.94 -3.32
N LEU A 79 17.54 7.91 -4.20
CA LEU A 79 17.70 7.59 -5.62
C LEU A 79 17.59 8.82 -6.53
N ALA A 80 17.23 9.97 -5.99
CA ALA A 80 17.23 11.28 -6.66
C ALA A 80 18.63 11.91 -6.68
#